data_AF-A0A954Z8X0-F1
#
_entry.id   AF-A0A954Z8X0-F1
#
_cell.length_a   1.000
_cell.length_b   1.000
_cell.length_c   1.000
_cell.angle_alpha   90.00
_cell.angle_beta   90.00
_cell.angle_gamma   90.00
#
_symmetry.space_group_name_H-M   'P 1'
#
loop_
_entity.id
_entity.type
_entity.pdbx_description
1 polymer ?
#
loop_
_entity_poly.entity_id
_entity_poly.type
_entity_poly.pdbx_seq_one_letter_code
_entity_poly.pdbx_strand_id
1 'polypeptide(L)'
;AFPGAEGPGSTATGGRGGDVYHVTNLNFDKDGVTPGSLKYGINTAPAAGRTIVFDVGGTIFHDGGGSNWWVRSGKSNLTIAAQTAPGGVTIAGVGSKFTGDNLVVRNLAVRPNQDPINPTSFTYDGLATQATNSIFDHMSVTWFTDEGISATDAVNNTTIQYALIGEGLNYNGHSYGSIINTQNNDAPLSYHHNLYAHNSSRNPRLGSETGTGAIANFSNNVIYNWSSRAGYSALNTDTGAQEPSRTNFLNNFYARGANRGSTIFSSAGDATQIYQSGNLYDGVQDGDFDDAVAVTWANFSGVETQASTPFPVEAGFVESATAARDRVLDYAGANWWNRTSTDARIVASVRTGDGRIINSVPAEEWDDLLAAPLVSRDADWDVDRDGMPDAWEIRHGLDPLVDDHNGDFDADGYLNLEEYLNELAAWPAPKPLEFNPSQSNRFAESGNWELAWQPSRFDQARIVSGDAIVDAVGQSVGAIDIAPDTGQTARLVVSQGALEVVGEIRIAESGADGRLVLSGGALRTGALTNGHGGSFEFTGGTLSADIVAFDLTNAGGVLSPGDHVGVAPGARIGATMVTGDLTLQAGS
;
A
#
# COMPACT_ATOMS: atom_id res chain seq x y z
N ALA A 1 4.90 -5.74 10.21
CA ALA A 1 5.29 -5.26 8.88
C ALA A 1 5.49 -3.77 8.92
N PHE A 2 4.52 -2.98 8.48
CA PHE A 2 4.61 -1.54 8.41
C PHE A 2 3.23 -0.93 8.70
N PRO A 3 3.16 0.37 9.00
CA PRO A 3 1.90 1.05 9.14
C PRO A 3 1.05 0.90 7.88
N GLY A 4 -0.18 0.40 8.00
CA GLY A 4 -1.05 0.12 6.84
C GLY A 4 -1.14 -1.36 6.45
N ALA A 5 -0.20 -2.19 6.87
CA ALA A 5 -0.23 -3.63 6.61
C ALA A 5 -1.43 -4.31 7.30
N GLU A 6 -2.16 -5.17 6.59
CA GLU A 6 -3.28 -5.94 7.17
C GLU A 6 -3.29 -7.40 6.73
N GLY A 7 -4.12 -8.20 7.43
CA GLY A 7 -4.24 -9.62 7.14
C GLY A 7 -3.05 -10.42 7.67
N PRO A 8 -2.99 -11.73 7.40
CA PRO A 8 -2.02 -12.63 8.02
C PRO A 8 -0.54 -12.24 7.78
N GLY A 9 -0.22 -11.67 6.62
CA GLY A 9 1.12 -11.19 6.30
C GLY A 9 1.55 -9.92 7.04
N SER A 10 0.66 -9.26 7.77
CA SER A 10 0.94 -8.00 8.50
C SER A 10 2.01 -8.15 9.59
N THR A 11 2.30 -9.39 10.00
CA THR A 11 3.30 -9.75 11.01
C THR A 11 4.72 -9.93 10.46
N ALA A 12 4.91 -9.95 9.14
CA ALA A 12 6.24 -10.00 8.52
C ALA A 12 7.06 -8.77 8.95
N THR A 13 8.30 -8.94 9.40
CA THR A 13 9.22 -7.83 9.72
C THR A 13 10.21 -7.56 8.58
N GLY A 14 10.28 -8.44 7.58
CA GLY A 14 11.21 -8.28 6.46
C GLY A 14 12.66 -8.22 6.91
N GLY A 15 13.39 -7.21 6.44
CA GLY A 15 14.79 -6.95 6.74
C GLY A 15 15.09 -6.17 8.02
N ARG A 16 14.09 -5.88 8.87
CA ARG A 16 14.24 -5.09 10.10
C ARG A 16 15.40 -5.59 10.97
N GLY A 17 16.26 -4.67 11.42
CA GLY A 17 17.45 -4.98 12.22
C GLY A 17 18.63 -5.55 11.43
N GLY A 18 18.46 -5.70 10.11
CA GLY A 18 19.45 -6.20 9.17
C GLY A 18 20.38 -5.12 8.63
N ASP A 19 21.08 -5.43 7.52
CA ASP A 19 21.89 -4.46 6.79
C ASP A 19 21.09 -3.77 5.68
N VAL A 20 21.64 -2.67 5.16
CA VAL A 20 21.08 -1.92 4.04
C VAL A 20 21.90 -2.17 2.78
N TYR A 21 21.21 -2.46 1.68
CA TYR A 21 21.85 -2.68 0.39
C TYR A 21 21.26 -1.76 -0.67
N HIS A 22 22.15 -1.05 -1.36
CA HIS A 22 21.79 -0.10 -2.40
C HIS A 22 21.86 -0.75 -3.79
N VAL A 23 20.73 -0.72 -4.50
CA VAL A 23 20.69 -0.96 -5.94
C VAL A 23 21.17 0.31 -6.65
N THR A 24 22.33 0.22 -7.29
CA THR A 24 23.01 1.34 -7.97
C THR A 24 23.05 1.19 -9.49
N ASN A 25 22.57 0.05 -10.02
CA ASN A 25 22.43 -0.17 -11.45
C ASN A 25 21.22 -1.05 -11.78
N LEU A 26 20.73 -0.91 -13.01
CA LEU A 26 19.55 -1.64 -13.51
C LEU A 26 19.92 -2.90 -14.30
N ASN A 27 21.13 -3.45 -14.11
CA ASN A 27 21.48 -4.70 -14.74
C ASN A 27 20.56 -5.81 -14.24
N PHE A 28 19.95 -6.56 -15.14
CA PHE A 28 19.17 -7.74 -14.78
C PHE A 28 19.98 -8.79 -14.01
N ASP A 29 21.29 -8.84 -14.28
CA ASP A 29 22.25 -9.67 -13.56
C ASP A 29 21.82 -11.13 -13.46
N LYS A 30 21.71 -11.80 -14.61
CA LYS A 30 21.16 -13.16 -14.72
C LYS A 30 21.76 -14.16 -13.72
N ASP A 31 23.03 -14.01 -13.36
CA ASP A 31 23.74 -14.93 -12.46
C ASP A 31 23.75 -14.41 -11.01
N GLY A 32 23.33 -13.16 -10.76
CA GLY A 32 23.29 -12.55 -9.45
C GLY A 32 24.69 -12.31 -8.86
N VAL A 33 25.65 -11.95 -9.71
CA VAL A 33 27.07 -11.77 -9.36
C VAL A 33 27.56 -10.35 -9.59
N THR A 34 26.68 -9.43 -10.00
CA THR A 34 27.02 -8.04 -10.32
C THR A 34 26.68 -7.13 -9.15
N PRO A 35 27.67 -6.63 -8.38
CA PRO A 35 27.41 -5.70 -7.29
C PRO A 35 26.61 -4.47 -7.75
N GLY A 36 25.74 -3.98 -6.88
CA GLY A 36 24.82 -2.89 -7.17
C GLY A 36 23.56 -3.30 -7.95
N SER A 37 23.44 -4.55 -8.42
CA SER A 37 22.20 -5.05 -9.01
C SER A 37 21.21 -5.49 -7.92
N LEU A 38 19.91 -5.51 -8.25
CA LEU A 38 18.87 -6.06 -7.38
C LEU A 38 19.14 -7.53 -7.05
N LYS A 39 19.48 -8.35 -8.05
CA LYS A 39 19.64 -9.79 -7.85
C LYS A 39 20.87 -10.14 -7.01
N TYR A 40 21.95 -9.38 -7.13
CA TYR A 40 23.11 -9.51 -6.23
C TYR A 40 22.73 -9.16 -4.80
N GLY A 41 22.00 -8.06 -4.59
CA GLY A 41 21.52 -7.63 -3.27
C GLY A 41 20.70 -8.70 -2.57
N ILE A 42 19.80 -9.33 -3.32
CA ILE A 42 19.01 -10.49 -2.86
C ILE A 42 19.93 -11.68 -2.54
N ASN A 43 20.74 -12.13 -3.49
CA ASN A 43 21.52 -13.37 -3.36
C ASN A 43 22.53 -13.33 -2.22
N THR A 44 23.05 -12.14 -1.92
CA THR A 44 24.06 -11.90 -0.89
C THR A 44 23.46 -11.48 0.46
N ALA A 45 22.13 -11.45 0.61
CA ALA A 45 21.47 -11.09 1.86
C ALA A 45 21.97 -11.98 3.03
N PRO A 46 22.41 -11.36 4.16
CA PRO A 46 22.83 -12.09 5.34
C PRO A 46 21.63 -12.71 6.07
N ALA A 47 21.91 -13.70 6.92
CA ALA A 47 20.85 -14.37 7.70
C ALA A 47 20.16 -13.44 8.70
N ALA A 48 20.85 -12.38 9.16
CA ALA A 48 20.31 -11.37 10.07
C ALA A 48 19.17 -10.54 9.45
N GLY A 49 19.09 -10.51 8.12
CA GLY A 49 18.11 -9.75 7.36
C GLY A 49 18.73 -8.62 6.56
N ARG A 50 17.98 -8.11 5.58
CA ARG A 50 18.42 -7.01 4.71
C ARG A 50 17.26 -6.16 4.22
N THR A 51 17.44 -4.85 4.20
CA THR A 51 16.60 -3.92 3.48
C THR A 51 17.29 -3.47 2.20
N ILE A 52 16.64 -3.71 1.06
CA ILE A 52 17.12 -3.29 -0.26
C ILE A 52 16.44 -1.98 -0.65
N VAL A 53 17.26 -0.94 -0.81
CA VAL A 53 16.88 0.40 -1.28
C VAL A 53 17.46 0.66 -2.67
N PHE A 54 16.95 1.68 -3.36
CA PHE A 54 17.27 1.96 -4.76
C PHE A 54 17.79 3.39 -4.95
N ASP A 55 19.08 3.50 -5.29
CA ASP A 55 19.72 4.76 -5.70
C ASP A 55 19.37 5.10 -7.16
N VAL A 56 18.88 4.11 -7.92
CA VAL A 56 18.48 4.24 -9.31
C VAL A 56 17.06 3.72 -9.57
N GLY A 57 16.34 4.38 -10.46
CA GLY A 57 15.02 3.94 -10.95
C GLY A 57 14.99 3.81 -12.47
N GLY A 58 13.99 3.10 -12.96
CA GLY A 58 13.83 2.71 -14.36
C GLY A 58 13.57 1.21 -14.54
N THR A 59 13.95 0.67 -15.70
CA THR A 59 13.63 -0.69 -16.09
C THR A 59 14.81 -1.65 -15.95
N ILE A 60 14.65 -2.68 -15.12
CA ILE A 60 15.53 -3.85 -15.03
C ILE A 60 15.03 -4.86 -16.07
N PHE A 61 15.69 -4.92 -17.22
CA PHE A 61 15.19 -5.64 -18.40
C PHE A 61 15.96 -6.92 -18.71
N HIS A 62 15.22 -7.98 -19.03
CA HIS A 62 15.74 -9.16 -19.70
C HIS A 62 14.88 -9.52 -20.91
N ASP A 63 15.51 -9.68 -22.07
CA ASP A 63 14.86 -10.06 -23.34
C ASP A 63 14.32 -11.51 -23.43
N GLY A 64 13.88 -12.08 -22.31
CA GLY A 64 13.46 -13.49 -22.24
C GLY A 64 14.50 -14.45 -22.83
N GLY A 65 14.03 -15.44 -23.59
CA GLY A 65 14.91 -16.28 -24.41
C GLY A 65 14.57 -17.77 -24.39
N GLY A 66 13.28 -18.13 -24.25
CA GLY A 66 12.86 -19.52 -24.12
C GLY A 66 13.37 -20.17 -22.84
N SER A 67 13.54 -19.40 -21.77
CA SER A 67 14.04 -19.87 -20.49
C SER A 67 13.41 -19.06 -19.37
N ASN A 68 13.06 -19.75 -18.29
CA ASN A 68 12.32 -19.15 -17.19
C ASN A 68 13.25 -18.39 -16.20
N TRP A 69 13.85 -17.31 -16.70
CA TRP A 69 14.82 -16.47 -15.97
C TRP A 69 14.14 -15.50 -15.01
N TRP A 70 13.32 -16.01 -14.09
CA TRP A 70 12.67 -15.17 -13.10
C TRP A 70 13.66 -14.44 -12.19
N VAL A 71 13.31 -13.22 -11.79
CA VAL A 71 13.88 -12.60 -10.58
C VAL A 71 13.36 -13.38 -9.38
N ARG A 72 14.26 -13.94 -8.58
CA ARG A 72 13.91 -14.81 -7.45
C ARG A 72 14.48 -14.28 -6.16
N SER A 73 13.72 -14.34 -5.07
CA SER A 73 14.26 -14.05 -3.73
C SER A 73 15.12 -15.21 -3.23
N GLY A 74 14.54 -16.41 -3.05
CA GLY A 74 15.28 -17.59 -2.55
C GLY A 74 15.92 -17.40 -1.17
N LYS A 75 15.52 -16.37 -0.43
CA LYS A 75 16.10 -15.89 0.83
C LYS A 75 14.98 -15.47 1.77
N SER A 76 15.30 -15.36 3.06
CA SER A 76 14.38 -14.94 4.12
C SER A 76 14.85 -13.63 4.76
N ASN A 77 13.98 -12.99 5.55
CA ASN A 77 14.26 -11.74 6.26
C ASN A 77 14.66 -10.60 5.30
N LEU A 78 13.82 -10.33 4.31
CA LEU A 78 14.14 -9.39 3.24
C LEU A 78 13.04 -8.34 3.10
N THR A 79 13.44 -7.07 3.11
CA THR A 79 12.60 -5.96 2.64
C THR A 79 13.11 -5.51 1.27
N ILE A 80 12.26 -5.48 0.26
CA ILE A 80 12.52 -4.82 -1.03
C ILE A 80 11.64 -3.57 -1.07
N ALA A 81 12.28 -2.41 -0.85
CA ALA A 81 11.62 -1.13 -0.70
C ALA A 81 11.68 -0.33 -2.01
N ALA A 82 10.93 -0.75 -3.03
CA ALA A 82 11.00 -0.13 -4.36
C ALA A 82 10.48 1.32 -4.40
N GLN A 83 9.76 1.77 -3.37
CA GLN A 83 9.35 3.18 -3.22
C GLN A 83 10.54 4.15 -3.10
N THR A 84 11.73 3.66 -2.75
CA THR A 84 12.95 4.49 -2.69
C THR A 84 13.49 4.86 -4.07
N ALA A 85 13.17 4.06 -5.11
CA ALA A 85 13.68 4.23 -6.45
C ALA A 85 13.23 5.58 -7.05
N PRO A 86 14.15 6.44 -7.49
CA PRO A 86 13.76 7.70 -8.13
C PRO A 86 12.98 7.42 -9.43
N GLY A 87 11.71 7.81 -9.47
CA GLY A 87 10.82 7.54 -10.61
C GLY A 87 10.26 6.11 -10.67
N GLY A 88 10.47 5.30 -9.64
CA GLY A 88 10.01 3.90 -9.55
C GLY A 88 10.92 2.91 -10.29
N VAL A 89 10.69 1.62 -10.06
CA VAL A 89 11.44 0.53 -10.71
C VAL A 89 10.51 -0.54 -11.26
N THR A 90 10.84 -1.04 -12.45
CA THR A 90 10.10 -2.09 -13.15
C THR A 90 11.03 -3.25 -13.50
N ILE A 91 10.62 -4.48 -13.22
CA ILE A 91 11.20 -5.68 -13.82
C ILE A 91 10.43 -5.96 -15.11
N ALA A 92 11.12 -6.05 -16.26
CA ALA A 92 10.48 -6.23 -17.56
C ALA A 92 11.08 -7.36 -18.38
N GLY A 93 10.25 -7.97 -19.22
CA GLY A 93 10.64 -9.01 -20.18
C GLY A 93 10.71 -10.44 -19.60
N VAL A 94 10.67 -10.55 -18.27
CA VAL A 94 10.52 -11.82 -17.53
C VAL A 94 9.72 -11.62 -16.25
N GLY A 95 9.19 -12.72 -15.71
CA GLY A 95 8.45 -12.73 -14.46
C GLY A 95 9.30 -12.68 -13.20
N SER A 96 8.65 -12.76 -12.06
CA SER A 96 9.28 -12.85 -10.74
C SER A 96 8.73 -14.01 -9.92
N LYS A 97 9.56 -14.57 -9.03
CA LYS A 97 9.14 -15.58 -8.06
C LYS A 97 9.74 -15.34 -6.69
N PHE A 98 8.88 -15.04 -5.72
CA PHE A 98 9.28 -14.82 -4.34
C PHE A 98 9.06 -16.09 -3.50
N THR A 99 10.11 -16.53 -2.84
CA THR A 99 10.13 -17.70 -1.94
C THR A 99 10.97 -17.38 -0.71
N GLY A 100 10.79 -18.14 0.36
CA GLY A 100 11.47 -17.90 1.64
C GLY A 100 10.47 -17.51 2.70
N ASP A 101 10.96 -16.98 3.81
CA ASP A 101 10.15 -16.59 4.96
C ASP A 101 10.42 -15.13 5.33
N ASN A 102 9.42 -14.45 5.88
CA ASN A 102 9.60 -13.09 6.39
C ASN A 102 10.02 -12.08 5.30
N LEU A 103 9.16 -11.90 4.28
CA LEU A 103 9.40 -10.97 3.18
C LEU A 103 8.45 -9.77 3.24
N VAL A 104 8.99 -8.59 2.98
CA VAL A 104 8.22 -7.36 2.71
C VAL A 104 8.63 -6.86 1.33
N VAL A 105 7.71 -6.85 0.36
CA VAL A 105 7.96 -6.33 -0.99
C VAL A 105 6.93 -5.25 -1.28
N ARG A 106 7.40 -4.03 -1.54
CA ARG A 106 6.51 -2.87 -1.72
C ARG A 106 6.83 -2.11 -2.99
N ASN A 107 5.81 -1.56 -3.64
CA ASN A 107 5.93 -0.54 -4.69
C ASN A 107 6.73 -0.97 -5.95
N LEU A 108 6.79 -2.27 -6.24
CA LEU A 108 7.53 -2.81 -7.38
C LEU A 108 6.57 -3.13 -8.54
N ALA A 109 6.98 -2.78 -9.76
CA ALA A 109 6.25 -3.18 -10.96
C ALA A 109 6.92 -4.37 -11.67
N VAL A 110 6.11 -5.29 -12.21
CA VAL A 110 6.59 -6.46 -12.98
C VAL A 110 5.77 -6.60 -14.26
N ARG A 111 6.46 -6.61 -15.40
CA ARG A 111 5.87 -6.57 -16.75
C ARG A 111 6.58 -7.54 -17.70
N PRO A 112 6.29 -8.85 -17.61
CA PRO A 112 7.07 -9.87 -18.31
C PRO A 112 6.88 -9.86 -19.84
N ASN A 113 5.72 -9.47 -20.37
CA ASN A 113 5.37 -9.61 -21.78
C ASN A 113 5.46 -11.08 -22.28
N GLN A 114 5.26 -11.31 -23.58
CA GLN A 114 5.48 -12.61 -24.22
C GLN A 114 6.96 -12.91 -24.39
N ASP A 115 7.35 -14.18 -24.27
CA ASP A 115 8.69 -14.61 -24.65
C ASP A 115 8.93 -14.36 -26.15
N PRO A 116 10.03 -13.66 -26.53
CA PRO A 116 10.25 -13.29 -27.93
C PRO A 116 10.68 -14.47 -28.82
N ILE A 117 11.10 -15.60 -28.24
CA ILE A 117 11.56 -16.79 -28.98
C ILE A 117 10.45 -17.84 -29.09
N ASN A 118 9.78 -18.13 -27.98
CA ASN A 118 8.86 -19.25 -27.81
C ASN A 118 7.54 -18.82 -27.16
N PRO A 119 6.82 -17.83 -27.72
CA PRO A 119 5.70 -17.16 -27.05
C PRO A 119 4.56 -18.12 -26.67
N THR A 120 4.37 -19.24 -27.35
CA THR A 120 3.27 -20.20 -27.05
C THR A 120 3.65 -21.32 -26.10
N SER A 121 4.94 -21.53 -25.83
CA SER A 121 5.43 -22.64 -25.00
C SER A 121 6.17 -22.19 -23.75
N PHE A 122 6.59 -20.93 -23.70
CA PHE A 122 7.06 -20.27 -22.50
C PHE A 122 6.10 -19.15 -22.13
N THR A 123 5.37 -19.38 -21.05
CA THR A 123 4.53 -18.40 -20.40
C THR A 123 5.23 -17.88 -19.15
N TYR A 124 5.03 -16.60 -18.86
CA TYR A 124 5.46 -15.95 -17.64
C TYR A 124 4.27 -15.61 -16.76
N ASP A 125 4.34 -16.04 -15.51
CA ASP A 125 3.72 -15.34 -14.40
C ASP A 125 4.35 -13.96 -14.28
N GLY A 126 3.55 -12.95 -13.91
CA GLY A 126 4.09 -11.67 -13.48
C GLY A 126 4.81 -11.84 -12.14
N LEU A 127 4.09 -12.35 -11.14
CA LEU A 127 4.61 -12.62 -9.79
C LEU A 127 4.01 -13.92 -9.24
N ALA A 128 4.86 -14.91 -9.02
CA ALA A 128 4.52 -16.09 -8.25
C ALA A 128 5.10 -16.01 -6.84
N THR A 129 4.35 -16.38 -5.81
CA THR A 129 4.86 -16.46 -4.45
C THR A 129 4.61 -17.83 -3.82
N GLN A 130 5.64 -18.31 -3.13
CA GLN A 130 5.63 -19.48 -2.25
C GLN A 130 6.20 -19.08 -0.88
N ALA A 131 6.15 -17.79 -0.58
CA ALA A 131 6.72 -17.24 0.62
C ALA A 131 5.84 -17.56 1.84
N THR A 132 6.47 -17.58 3.01
CA THR A 132 5.79 -17.70 4.29
C THR A 132 5.96 -16.42 5.10
N ASN A 133 4.96 -16.06 5.92
CA ASN A 133 5.00 -14.84 6.74
C ASN A 133 5.42 -13.61 5.92
N SER A 134 4.66 -13.26 4.89
CA SER A 134 5.12 -12.31 3.88
C SER A 134 4.03 -11.38 3.40
N ILE A 135 4.43 -10.21 2.92
CA ILE A 135 3.50 -9.21 2.39
C ILE A 135 4.01 -8.60 1.08
N PHE A 136 3.09 -8.52 0.12
CA PHE A 136 3.28 -7.87 -1.17
C PHE A 136 2.28 -6.72 -1.24
N ASP A 137 2.79 -5.49 -1.15
CA ASP A 137 1.99 -4.27 -1.01
C ASP A 137 2.26 -3.32 -2.17
N HIS A 138 1.19 -2.74 -2.73
CA HIS A 138 1.31 -1.80 -3.84
C HIS A 138 2.14 -2.37 -5.01
N MET A 139 1.83 -3.57 -5.47
CA MET A 139 2.49 -4.13 -6.65
C MET A 139 1.78 -3.68 -7.92
N SER A 140 2.50 -3.41 -9.02
CA SER A 140 1.89 -3.25 -10.36
C SER A 140 2.33 -4.39 -11.27
N VAL A 141 1.44 -5.33 -11.54
CA VAL A 141 1.74 -6.53 -12.33
C VAL A 141 0.84 -6.57 -13.54
N THR A 142 1.44 -6.37 -14.72
CA THR A 142 0.72 -6.34 -16.00
C THR A 142 1.42 -7.15 -17.07
N TRP A 143 0.70 -7.43 -18.17
CA TRP A 143 1.27 -8.05 -19.37
C TRP A 143 1.90 -9.43 -19.14
N PHE A 144 1.38 -10.16 -18.16
CA PHE A 144 1.68 -11.58 -17.95
C PHE A 144 0.92 -12.45 -18.95
N THR A 145 1.46 -13.64 -19.23
CA THR A 145 0.90 -14.60 -20.20
C THR A 145 0.32 -15.85 -19.54
N ASP A 146 0.66 -16.09 -18.27
CA ASP A 146 0.05 -17.14 -17.44
C ASP A 146 -0.80 -16.48 -16.34
N GLU A 147 -0.21 -16.17 -15.18
CA GLU A 147 -0.88 -15.42 -14.10
C GLU A 147 -0.26 -14.08 -13.73
N GLY A 148 -1.08 -13.20 -13.15
CA GLY A 148 -0.64 -11.95 -12.54
C GLY A 148 0.08 -12.18 -11.21
N ILE A 149 -0.66 -12.32 -10.11
CA ILE A 149 -0.09 -12.51 -8.75
C ILE A 149 -0.62 -13.79 -8.10
N SER A 150 0.11 -14.88 -8.28
CA SER A 150 -0.27 -16.20 -7.76
C SER A 150 0.40 -16.53 -6.43
N ALA A 151 -0.37 -17.07 -5.47
CA ALA A 151 0.09 -17.62 -4.21
C ALA A 151 -0.13 -19.14 -4.22
N THR A 152 0.95 -19.90 -4.39
CA THR A 152 0.87 -21.35 -4.64
C THR A 152 1.83 -22.17 -3.80
N ASP A 153 1.70 -23.50 -3.88
CA ASP A 153 2.59 -24.48 -3.27
C ASP A 153 2.79 -24.23 -1.76
N ALA A 154 4.01 -23.92 -1.33
CA ALA A 154 4.36 -23.78 0.08
C ALA A 154 3.88 -22.47 0.73
N VAL A 155 3.17 -21.59 0.01
CA VAL A 155 2.73 -20.29 0.53
C VAL A 155 1.93 -20.43 1.83
N ASN A 156 2.18 -19.56 2.80
CA ASN A 156 1.50 -19.53 4.08
C ASN A 156 1.60 -18.15 4.74
N ASN A 157 0.62 -17.77 5.57
CA ASN A 157 0.65 -16.52 6.34
C ASN A 157 1.04 -15.30 5.46
N THR A 158 0.35 -15.11 4.34
CA THR A 158 0.78 -14.16 3.30
C THR A 158 -0.36 -13.25 2.87
N THR A 159 -0.07 -11.95 2.75
CA THR A 159 -0.98 -10.90 2.29
C THR A 159 -0.53 -10.36 0.94
N ILE A 160 -1.47 -10.18 0.01
CA ILE A 160 -1.34 -9.33 -1.18
C ILE A 160 -2.34 -8.17 -1.03
N GLN A 161 -1.84 -6.94 -0.97
CA GLN A 161 -2.70 -5.77 -0.80
C GLN A 161 -2.36 -4.62 -1.75
N TYR A 162 -3.38 -3.81 -2.08
CA TYR A 162 -3.23 -2.61 -2.92
C TYR A 162 -2.52 -2.85 -4.27
N ALA A 163 -2.56 -4.08 -4.78
CA ALA A 163 -1.92 -4.41 -6.04
C ALA A 163 -2.80 -4.08 -7.25
N LEU A 164 -2.20 -3.61 -8.33
CA LEU A 164 -2.77 -3.58 -9.67
C LEU A 164 -2.36 -4.86 -10.39
N ILE A 165 -3.34 -5.67 -10.78
CA ILE A 165 -3.18 -6.97 -11.44
C ILE A 165 -4.01 -6.93 -12.71
N GLY A 166 -3.40 -6.62 -13.85
CA GLY A 166 -4.22 -6.37 -15.04
C GLY A 166 -3.54 -6.49 -16.39
N GLU A 167 -4.37 -6.46 -17.43
CA GLU A 167 -3.94 -6.64 -18.83
C GLU A 167 -3.12 -7.92 -19.06
N GLY A 168 -3.59 -9.06 -18.54
CA GLY A 168 -3.05 -10.35 -18.96
C GLY A 168 -3.19 -10.54 -20.47
N LEU A 169 -2.15 -11.05 -21.13
CA LEU A 169 -2.06 -11.15 -22.59
C LEU A 169 -2.79 -12.39 -23.12
N ASN A 170 -3.97 -12.20 -23.72
CA ASN A 170 -4.87 -13.27 -24.12
C ASN A 170 -4.59 -13.91 -25.50
N TYR A 171 -3.34 -13.90 -25.99
CA TYR A 171 -2.97 -14.39 -27.33
C TYR A 171 -3.25 -15.89 -27.56
N ASN A 172 -3.30 -16.71 -26.50
CA ASN A 172 -3.66 -18.12 -26.57
C ASN A 172 -4.89 -18.47 -25.69
N GLY A 173 -5.76 -17.48 -25.43
CA GLY A 173 -6.92 -17.66 -24.55
C GLY A 173 -6.58 -17.78 -23.06
N HIS A 174 -5.34 -17.45 -22.68
CA HIS A 174 -4.81 -17.55 -21.32
C HIS A 174 -4.39 -16.15 -20.85
N SER A 175 -5.18 -15.55 -19.96
CA SER A 175 -4.97 -14.19 -19.41
C SER A 175 -5.66 -14.14 -18.06
N TYR A 176 -4.91 -14.45 -17.00
CA TYR A 176 -5.52 -14.84 -15.72
C TYR A 176 -4.94 -14.10 -14.52
N GLY A 177 -5.79 -13.65 -13.60
CA GLY A 177 -5.37 -12.80 -12.48
C GLY A 177 -4.44 -13.49 -11.48
N SER A 178 -4.96 -14.47 -10.75
CA SER A 178 -4.29 -15.10 -9.60
C SER A 178 -4.77 -16.53 -9.39
N ILE A 179 -3.83 -17.43 -9.10
CA ILE A 179 -4.10 -18.70 -8.44
C ILE A 179 -3.85 -18.55 -6.94
N ILE A 180 -4.82 -18.96 -6.12
CA ILE A 180 -4.69 -19.11 -4.68
C ILE A 180 -4.79 -20.61 -4.39
N ASN A 181 -3.64 -21.28 -4.37
CA ASN A 181 -3.56 -22.74 -4.29
C ASN A 181 -2.35 -23.20 -3.48
N THR A 182 -2.48 -23.11 -2.16
CA THR A 182 -1.49 -23.63 -1.22
C THR A 182 -1.64 -25.14 -1.04
N GLN A 183 -0.51 -25.83 -0.91
CA GLN A 183 -0.38 -27.24 -0.57
C GLN A 183 -0.36 -27.48 0.96
N ASN A 184 -0.43 -26.40 1.74
CA ASN A 184 -0.50 -26.46 3.20
C ASN A 184 -1.93 -26.68 3.71
N ASN A 185 -2.03 -27.13 4.95
CA ASN A 185 -3.32 -27.23 5.63
C ASN A 185 -3.69 -25.91 6.28
N ASP A 186 -4.88 -25.41 5.95
CA ASP A 186 -5.53 -24.27 6.59
C ASP A 186 -4.66 -23.00 6.57
N ALA A 187 -3.90 -22.81 5.50
CA ALA A 187 -2.95 -21.70 5.41
C ALA A 187 -3.69 -20.36 5.35
N PRO A 188 -3.48 -19.44 6.31
CA PRO A 188 -4.10 -18.13 6.26
C PRO A 188 -3.48 -17.29 5.13
N LEU A 189 -4.32 -16.83 4.20
CA LEU A 189 -3.94 -15.96 3.09
C LEU A 189 -4.91 -14.78 2.99
N SER A 190 -4.45 -13.62 2.54
CA SER A 190 -5.36 -12.52 2.17
C SER A 190 -4.99 -11.87 0.85
N TYR A 191 -6.03 -11.48 0.12
CA TYR A 191 -5.99 -10.61 -1.04
C TYR A 191 -7.02 -9.51 -0.81
N HIS A 192 -6.58 -8.28 -0.50
CA HIS A 192 -7.50 -7.18 -0.27
C HIS A 192 -7.09 -5.85 -0.92
N HIS A 193 -8.07 -5.04 -1.28
CA HIS A 193 -7.86 -3.75 -1.95
C HIS A 193 -7.06 -3.86 -3.26
N ASN A 194 -7.17 -4.98 -3.97
CA ASN A 194 -6.48 -5.14 -5.26
C ASN A 194 -7.39 -4.79 -6.43
N LEU A 195 -6.81 -4.22 -7.49
CA LEU A 195 -7.45 -4.03 -8.78
C LEU A 195 -7.13 -5.22 -9.69
N TYR A 196 -8.16 -5.98 -10.06
CA TYR A 196 -8.13 -6.96 -11.15
C TYR A 196 -8.78 -6.34 -12.38
N ALA A 197 -7.99 -5.98 -13.40
CA ALA A 197 -8.51 -5.31 -14.59
C ALA A 197 -8.11 -6.02 -15.88
N HIS A 198 -9.06 -6.29 -16.77
CA HIS A 198 -8.77 -6.82 -18.11
C HIS A 198 -8.10 -8.20 -18.11
N ASN A 199 -8.42 -9.02 -17.11
CA ASN A 199 -8.04 -10.42 -17.06
C ASN A 199 -9.24 -11.27 -17.48
N SER A 200 -9.00 -12.25 -18.35
CA SER A 200 -10.05 -13.14 -18.87
C SER A 200 -10.75 -13.94 -17.76
N SER A 201 -10.03 -14.41 -16.75
CA SER A 201 -10.57 -15.17 -15.61
C SER A 201 -9.52 -15.28 -14.48
N ARG A 202 -9.68 -16.25 -13.56
CA ARG A 202 -8.87 -16.47 -12.35
C ARG A 202 -8.73 -15.19 -11.51
N ASN A 203 -9.85 -14.52 -11.25
CA ASN A 203 -9.92 -13.37 -10.36
C ASN A 203 -10.76 -13.69 -9.10
N PRO A 204 -10.43 -14.73 -8.27
CA PRO A 204 -9.28 -15.65 -8.33
C PRO A 204 -9.62 -17.08 -8.82
N ARG A 205 -8.59 -17.91 -9.08
CA ARG A 205 -8.74 -19.39 -9.06
C ARG A 205 -8.43 -19.92 -7.66
N LEU A 206 -9.34 -20.69 -7.08
CA LEU A 206 -9.18 -21.30 -5.75
C LEU A 206 -8.89 -22.79 -5.86
N GLY A 207 -8.11 -23.33 -4.92
CA GLY A 207 -7.95 -24.76 -4.76
C GLY A 207 -6.80 -25.15 -3.85
N SER A 208 -6.52 -26.44 -3.83
CA SER A 208 -5.38 -27.07 -3.17
C SER A 208 -5.22 -28.45 -3.79
N GLU A 209 -4.04 -28.75 -4.33
CA GLU A 209 -3.77 -30.08 -4.89
C GLU A 209 -3.50 -31.12 -3.81
N THR A 210 -3.07 -30.68 -2.62
CA THR A 210 -2.76 -31.53 -1.46
C THR A 210 -3.08 -30.80 -0.16
N GLY A 211 -3.57 -31.53 0.85
CA GLY A 211 -3.93 -30.94 2.14
C GLY A 211 -5.32 -30.31 2.12
N THR A 212 -5.61 -29.43 3.07
CA THR A 212 -6.91 -28.75 3.21
C THR A 212 -6.98 -27.37 2.55
N GLY A 213 -5.85 -26.88 2.02
CA GLY A 213 -5.78 -25.62 1.29
C GLY A 213 -5.82 -24.38 2.18
N ALA A 214 -6.16 -23.25 1.55
CA ALA A 214 -6.16 -21.96 2.24
C ALA A 214 -7.42 -21.76 3.11
N ILE A 215 -7.24 -21.03 4.22
CA ILE A 215 -8.30 -20.17 4.77
C ILE A 215 -8.02 -18.76 4.27
N ALA A 216 -8.70 -18.35 3.21
CA ALA A 216 -8.42 -17.12 2.49
C ALA A 216 -9.43 -16.01 2.79
N ASN A 217 -8.94 -14.78 2.94
CA ASN A 217 -9.74 -13.57 2.85
C ASN A 217 -9.56 -12.92 1.49
N PHE A 218 -10.64 -12.77 0.73
CA PHE A 218 -10.68 -12.07 -0.55
C PHE A 218 -11.66 -10.91 -0.42
N SER A 219 -11.18 -9.74 0.02
CA SER A 219 -12.04 -8.61 0.39
C SER A 219 -11.68 -7.30 -0.28
N ASN A 220 -12.66 -6.42 -0.47
CA ASN A 220 -12.42 -5.05 -0.95
C ASN A 220 -11.68 -4.96 -2.30
N ASN A 221 -11.68 -6.02 -3.11
CA ASN A 221 -11.05 -6.01 -4.42
C ASN A 221 -12.01 -5.42 -5.45
N VAL A 222 -11.46 -4.79 -6.49
CA VAL A 222 -12.20 -4.39 -7.70
C VAL A 222 -11.89 -5.38 -8.80
N ILE A 223 -12.93 -6.00 -9.37
CA ILE A 223 -12.79 -6.97 -10.45
C ILE A 223 -13.53 -6.41 -11.66
N TYR A 224 -12.78 -6.03 -12.69
CA TYR A 224 -13.29 -5.36 -13.87
C TYR A 224 -12.96 -6.10 -15.16
N ASN A 225 -13.96 -6.24 -16.01
CA ASN A 225 -13.85 -6.67 -17.41
C ASN A 225 -13.23 -8.07 -17.63
N TRP A 226 -13.96 -9.11 -17.20
CA TRP A 226 -13.63 -10.51 -17.46
C TRP A 226 -14.44 -11.12 -18.62
N SER A 227 -14.05 -12.31 -19.09
CA SER A 227 -14.64 -12.92 -20.29
C SER A 227 -15.90 -13.75 -20.02
N SER A 228 -15.78 -14.87 -19.30
CA SER A 228 -16.93 -15.75 -18.98
C SER A 228 -17.27 -15.70 -17.50
N ARG A 229 -16.28 -16.05 -16.66
CA ARG A 229 -16.36 -16.06 -15.21
C ARG A 229 -15.17 -15.31 -14.61
N ALA A 230 -15.40 -14.54 -13.55
CA ALA A 230 -14.31 -13.85 -12.86
C ALA A 230 -13.39 -14.87 -12.18
N GLY A 231 -13.91 -15.66 -11.24
CA GLY A 231 -13.16 -16.71 -10.53
C GLY A 231 -13.70 -18.14 -10.75
N TYR A 232 -12.92 -19.13 -10.33
CA TYR A 232 -13.37 -20.53 -10.29
C TYR A 232 -12.53 -21.43 -9.37
N SER A 233 -13.05 -22.61 -9.03
CA SER A 233 -12.24 -23.75 -8.57
C SER A 233 -12.26 -24.88 -9.60
N ALA A 234 -11.28 -25.77 -9.53
CA ALA A 234 -11.15 -26.90 -10.45
C ALA A 234 -10.99 -28.23 -9.71
N LEU A 235 -11.09 -29.33 -10.45
CA LEU A 235 -10.61 -30.63 -9.97
C LEU A 235 -9.12 -30.72 -10.24
N ASN A 236 -8.41 -31.42 -9.36
CA ASN A 236 -7.03 -31.76 -9.55
C ASN A 236 -6.89 -32.55 -10.86
N THR A 237 -6.04 -32.09 -11.76
CA THR A 237 -5.95 -32.60 -13.13
C THR A 237 -5.42 -34.03 -13.19
N ASP A 238 -4.63 -34.45 -12.21
CA ASP A 238 -3.95 -35.74 -12.19
C ASP A 238 -4.80 -36.84 -11.55
N THR A 239 -5.56 -36.48 -10.49
CA THR A 239 -6.32 -37.43 -9.68
C THR A 239 -7.82 -37.36 -9.92
N GLY A 240 -8.32 -36.28 -10.50
CA GLY A 240 -9.74 -35.96 -10.59
C GLY A 240 -10.39 -35.63 -9.24
N ALA A 241 -9.59 -35.53 -8.17
CA ALA A 241 -10.08 -35.15 -6.85
C ALA A 241 -10.51 -33.68 -6.82
N GLN A 242 -11.46 -33.36 -5.95
CA GLN A 242 -11.82 -31.96 -5.72
C GLN A 242 -10.69 -31.23 -5.00
N GLU A 243 -10.43 -29.98 -5.39
CA GLU A 243 -9.45 -29.12 -4.74
C GLU A 243 -10.11 -28.32 -3.60
N PRO A 244 -9.77 -28.57 -2.32
CA PRO A 244 -10.37 -27.87 -1.20
C PRO A 244 -9.87 -26.42 -1.09
N SER A 245 -10.77 -25.54 -0.64
CA SER A 245 -10.45 -24.15 -0.27
C SER A 245 -11.55 -23.63 0.65
N ARG A 246 -11.20 -22.74 1.60
CA ARG A 246 -12.17 -22.00 2.42
C ARG A 246 -11.93 -20.52 2.26
N THR A 247 -12.86 -19.80 1.63
CA THR A 247 -12.62 -18.41 1.23
C THR A 247 -13.77 -17.49 1.62
N ASN A 248 -13.44 -16.37 2.27
CA ASN A 248 -14.34 -15.26 2.50
C ASN A 248 -14.29 -14.30 1.29
N PHE A 249 -15.43 -14.05 0.64
CA PHE A 249 -15.61 -13.01 -0.37
C PHE A 249 -16.36 -11.84 0.25
N LEU A 250 -15.64 -10.80 0.67
CA LEU A 250 -16.23 -9.70 1.46
C LEU A 250 -16.11 -8.37 0.72
N ASN A 251 -17.24 -7.71 0.47
CA ASN A 251 -17.28 -6.32 -0.01
C ASN A 251 -16.38 -6.05 -1.24
N ASN A 252 -16.28 -7.02 -2.15
CA ASN A 252 -15.64 -6.84 -3.44
C ASN A 252 -16.61 -6.12 -4.39
N PHE A 253 -16.06 -5.33 -5.30
CA PHE A 253 -16.80 -4.65 -6.36
C PHE A 253 -16.53 -5.30 -7.71
N TYR A 254 -17.54 -5.93 -8.29
CA TYR A 254 -17.47 -6.54 -9.61
C TYR A 254 -18.10 -5.60 -10.63
N ALA A 255 -17.43 -5.34 -11.73
CA ALA A 255 -17.99 -4.51 -12.80
C ALA A 255 -17.76 -5.14 -14.17
N ARG A 256 -18.84 -5.19 -14.94
CA ARG A 256 -18.80 -5.71 -16.30
C ARG A 256 -18.12 -4.70 -17.22
N GLY A 257 -17.22 -5.20 -18.08
CA GLY A 257 -16.64 -4.42 -19.17
C GLY A 257 -17.03 -4.97 -20.54
N ALA A 258 -16.30 -4.54 -21.57
CA ALA A 258 -16.57 -4.90 -22.96
C ALA A 258 -16.57 -6.42 -23.24
N ASN A 259 -15.88 -7.21 -22.41
CA ASN A 259 -15.77 -8.67 -22.56
C ASN A 259 -16.97 -9.45 -21.99
N ARG A 260 -17.92 -8.75 -21.35
CA ARG A 260 -19.31 -9.18 -21.11
C ARG A 260 -19.54 -10.40 -20.20
N GLY A 261 -18.55 -10.89 -19.46
CA GLY A 261 -18.75 -11.93 -18.45
C GLY A 261 -19.75 -11.53 -17.37
N SER A 262 -20.44 -12.51 -16.77
CA SER A 262 -21.47 -12.27 -15.74
C SER A 262 -21.42 -13.23 -14.55
N THR A 263 -20.75 -14.38 -14.68
CA THR A 263 -20.52 -15.28 -13.56
C THR A 263 -19.39 -14.74 -12.68
N ILE A 264 -19.66 -14.58 -11.39
CA ILE A 264 -18.64 -14.12 -10.42
C ILE A 264 -17.71 -15.28 -10.07
N PHE A 265 -18.27 -16.43 -9.75
CA PHE A 265 -17.47 -17.60 -9.40
C PHE A 265 -18.12 -18.90 -9.88
N SER A 266 -17.29 -19.86 -10.27
CA SER A 266 -17.74 -21.18 -10.68
C SER A 266 -17.00 -22.27 -9.91
N SER A 267 -17.70 -23.06 -9.11
CA SER A 267 -17.09 -24.15 -8.35
C SER A 267 -17.14 -25.49 -9.08
N ALA A 268 -16.02 -26.22 -9.05
CA ALA A 268 -15.95 -27.59 -9.55
C ALA A 268 -16.36 -28.66 -8.53
N GLY A 269 -16.56 -28.30 -7.25
CA GLY A 269 -16.81 -29.26 -6.17
C GLY A 269 -17.24 -28.63 -4.84
N ASP A 270 -17.82 -29.43 -3.95
CA ASP A 270 -18.26 -29.02 -2.61
C ASP A 270 -17.13 -28.88 -1.59
N ALA A 271 -15.93 -29.38 -1.91
CA ALA A 271 -14.69 -29.12 -1.16
C ALA A 271 -14.26 -27.64 -1.22
N THR A 272 -14.71 -26.90 -2.25
CA THR A 272 -14.63 -25.43 -2.24
C THR A 272 -15.76 -24.87 -1.38
N GLN A 273 -15.39 -24.21 -0.28
CA GLN A 273 -16.33 -23.61 0.66
C GLN A 273 -16.19 -22.09 0.65
N ILE A 274 -17.32 -21.39 0.54
CA ILE A 274 -17.36 -19.94 0.34
C ILE A 274 -18.30 -19.33 1.36
N TYR A 275 -17.82 -18.30 2.06
CA TYR A 275 -18.67 -17.31 2.73
C TYR A 275 -18.64 -16.04 1.89
N GLN A 276 -19.80 -15.43 1.63
CA GLN A 276 -19.86 -14.17 0.88
C GLN A 276 -20.80 -13.17 1.56
N SER A 277 -20.38 -11.91 1.62
CA SER A 277 -21.17 -10.81 2.19
C SER A 277 -20.78 -9.47 1.60
N GLY A 278 -21.76 -8.57 1.42
CA GLY A 278 -21.58 -7.17 1.05
C GLY A 278 -20.92 -6.88 -0.30
N ASN A 279 -20.72 -7.89 -1.15
CA ASN A 279 -20.20 -7.70 -2.51
C ASN A 279 -21.23 -7.01 -3.41
N LEU A 280 -20.76 -6.16 -4.33
CA LEU A 280 -21.58 -5.50 -5.34
C LEU A 280 -21.20 -5.94 -6.74
N TYR A 281 -22.17 -5.99 -7.64
CA TYR A 281 -21.98 -6.28 -9.06
C TYR A 281 -22.71 -5.25 -9.91
N ASP A 282 -21.95 -4.54 -10.74
CA ASP A 282 -22.47 -3.78 -11.85
C ASP A 282 -22.44 -4.61 -13.14
N GLY A 283 -23.62 -4.95 -13.64
CA GLY A 283 -23.81 -5.71 -14.86
C GLY A 283 -24.15 -4.89 -16.10
N VAL A 284 -24.34 -3.58 -15.94
CA VAL A 284 -24.64 -2.63 -17.00
C VAL A 284 -23.32 -2.02 -17.49
N GLN A 285 -23.25 -1.71 -18.78
CA GLN A 285 -22.05 -1.12 -19.38
C GLN A 285 -22.44 0.17 -20.09
N ASP A 286 -22.50 1.26 -19.34
CA ASP A 286 -22.88 2.60 -19.81
C ASP A 286 -21.91 3.70 -19.38
N GLY A 287 -20.83 3.35 -18.68
CA GLY A 287 -19.71 4.24 -18.38
C GLY A 287 -19.77 4.88 -17.00
N ASP A 288 -20.63 4.38 -16.12
CA ASP A 288 -20.61 4.67 -14.69
C ASP A 288 -20.74 3.38 -13.86
N PHE A 289 -21.02 3.53 -12.56
CA PHE A 289 -21.12 2.43 -11.61
C PHE A 289 -22.40 2.49 -10.75
N ASP A 290 -23.41 3.25 -11.18
CA ASP A 290 -24.58 3.58 -10.38
C ASP A 290 -25.65 2.47 -10.40
N ASP A 291 -25.49 1.48 -11.27
CA ASP A 291 -26.38 0.31 -11.41
C ASP A 291 -25.94 -0.90 -10.55
N ALA A 292 -24.94 -0.72 -9.70
CA ALA A 292 -24.41 -1.80 -8.87
C ALA A 292 -25.46 -2.39 -7.91
N VAL A 293 -25.65 -3.70 -7.98
CA VAL A 293 -26.59 -4.45 -7.12
C VAL A 293 -25.85 -5.42 -6.21
N ALA A 294 -26.50 -5.83 -5.11
CA ALA A 294 -25.94 -6.84 -4.21
C ALA A 294 -25.73 -8.18 -4.93
N VAL A 295 -24.55 -8.76 -4.75
CA VAL A 295 -24.24 -10.10 -5.23
C VAL A 295 -25.02 -11.14 -4.44
N THR A 296 -25.60 -12.08 -5.17
CA THR A 296 -26.32 -13.22 -4.60
C THR A 296 -25.70 -14.53 -5.07
N TRP A 297 -26.13 -15.64 -4.48
CA TRP A 297 -25.72 -16.97 -4.94
C TRP A 297 -26.13 -17.28 -6.39
N ALA A 298 -27.04 -16.49 -7.00
CA ALA A 298 -27.34 -16.61 -8.44
C ALA A 298 -26.21 -16.11 -9.35
N ASN A 299 -25.27 -15.31 -8.82
CA ASN A 299 -24.05 -14.90 -9.52
C ASN A 299 -22.93 -15.94 -9.42
N PHE A 300 -23.10 -16.92 -8.53
CA PHE A 300 -22.25 -18.10 -8.38
C PHE A 300 -22.84 -19.25 -9.18
N SER A 301 -22.00 -20.21 -9.55
CA SER A 301 -22.40 -21.41 -10.26
C SER A 301 -21.60 -22.60 -9.76
N GLY A 302 -22.15 -23.80 -9.84
CA GLY A 302 -21.48 -25.02 -9.39
C GLY A 302 -22.13 -25.60 -8.13
N VAL A 303 -21.30 -26.27 -7.33
CA VAL A 303 -21.73 -27.06 -6.16
C VAL A 303 -20.93 -26.73 -4.90
N GLU A 304 -20.42 -25.49 -4.78
CA GLU A 304 -19.71 -25.05 -3.58
C GLU A 304 -20.52 -25.23 -2.29
N THR A 305 -19.80 -25.45 -1.19
CA THR A 305 -20.40 -25.37 0.13
C THR A 305 -20.56 -23.90 0.52
N GLN A 306 -21.80 -23.45 0.65
CA GLN A 306 -22.14 -22.08 1.06
C GLN A 306 -22.11 -21.97 2.59
N ALA A 307 -21.08 -21.35 3.15
CA ALA A 307 -20.94 -21.13 4.58
C ALA A 307 -21.85 -19.99 5.07
N SER A 308 -22.41 -20.16 6.27
CA SER A 308 -23.28 -19.14 6.91
C SER A 308 -22.52 -18.16 7.81
N THR A 309 -21.27 -18.47 8.16
CA THR A 309 -20.39 -17.60 8.95
C THR A 309 -19.04 -17.45 8.26
N PRO A 310 -18.34 -16.32 8.42
CA PRO A 310 -17.01 -16.14 7.87
C PRO A 310 -16.03 -17.16 8.46
N PHE A 311 -15.07 -17.59 7.64
CA PHE A 311 -13.96 -18.42 8.08
C PHE A 311 -12.94 -17.61 8.90
N PRO A 312 -12.25 -18.22 9.88
CA PRO A 312 -11.38 -17.51 10.82
C PRO A 312 -10.02 -17.18 10.20
N VAL A 313 -9.95 -16.05 9.50
CA VAL A 313 -8.71 -15.45 8.99
C VAL A 313 -8.77 -13.95 9.21
N GLU A 314 -7.62 -13.32 9.49
CA GLU A 314 -7.54 -11.88 9.63
C GLU A 314 -7.88 -11.19 8.30
N ALA A 315 -8.97 -10.42 8.29
CA ALA A 315 -9.50 -9.80 7.07
C ALA A 315 -9.01 -8.36 6.85
N GLY A 316 -8.31 -7.76 7.81
CA GLY A 316 -8.06 -6.32 7.83
C GLY A 316 -9.34 -5.50 7.99
N PHE A 317 -9.30 -4.23 7.60
CA PHE A 317 -10.48 -3.38 7.57
C PHE A 317 -11.35 -3.69 6.35
N VAL A 318 -12.60 -4.08 6.58
CA VAL A 318 -13.56 -4.37 5.52
C VAL A 318 -14.55 -3.22 5.38
N GLU A 319 -14.30 -2.34 4.42
CA GLU A 319 -15.18 -1.22 4.04
C GLU A 319 -16.29 -1.62 3.06
N SER A 320 -17.29 -0.76 2.81
CA SER A 320 -18.34 -1.05 1.81
C SER A 320 -17.73 -1.25 0.42
N ALA A 321 -18.36 -2.06 -0.45
CA ALA A 321 -17.80 -2.34 -1.77
C ALA A 321 -17.63 -1.07 -2.64
N THR A 322 -18.51 -0.07 -2.49
CA THR A 322 -18.39 1.22 -3.18
C THR A 322 -17.19 2.02 -2.67
N ALA A 323 -16.99 2.11 -1.35
CA ALA A 323 -15.82 2.77 -0.79
C ALA A 323 -14.52 2.05 -1.21
N ALA A 324 -14.53 0.72 -1.16
CA ALA A 324 -13.42 -0.11 -1.59
C ALA A 324 -13.07 0.15 -3.06
N ARG A 325 -14.08 0.26 -3.93
CA ARG A 325 -13.87 0.61 -5.34
C ARG A 325 -13.12 1.92 -5.49
N ASP A 326 -13.59 2.98 -4.85
CA ASP A 326 -12.97 4.29 -4.97
C ASP A 326 -11.54 4.26 -4.44
N ARG A 327 -11.34 3.62 -3.27
CA ARG A 327 -10.02 3.42 -2.67
C ARG A 327 -9.06 2.67 -3.58
N VAL A 328 -9.47 1.54 -4.15
CA VAL A 328 -8.63 0.75 -5.03
C VAL A 328 -8.25 1.54 -6.27
N LEU A 329 -9.19 2.25 -6.88
CA LEU A 329 -8.91 3.05 -8.08
C LEU A 329 -8.08 4.31 -7.77
N ASP A 330 -8.07 4.79 -6.53
CA ASP A 330 -7.25 5.93 -6.11
C ASP A 330 -5.84 5.50 -5.71
N TYR A 331 -5.67 4.36 -5.04
CA TYR A 331 -4.42 4.01 -4.34
C TYR A 331 -3.75 2.70 -4.78
N ALA A 332 -4.38 1.82 -5.58
CA ALA A 332 -3.69 0.58 -5.98
C ALA A 332 -2.55 0.82 -7.00
N GLY A 333 -1.51 -0.01 -6.90
CA GLY A 333 -0.35 -0.05 -7.81
C GLY A 333 0.94 0.55 -7.24
N ALA A 334 2.05 0.26 -7.91
CA ALA A 334 3.42 0.56 -7.48
C ALA A 334 3.73 2.03 -7.22
N ASN A 335 3.12 2.94 -7.96
CA ASN A 335 3.41 4.37 -7.87
C ASN A 335 2.10 5.16 -7.84
N TRP A 336 1.17 4.82 -6.95
CA TRP A 336 -0.18 5.38 -6.98
C TRP A 336 -0.21 6.93 -6.89
N TRP A 337 0.75 7.55 -6.20
CA TRP A 337 0.88 9.01 -6.09
C TRP A 337 1.34 9.68 -7.38
N ASN A 338 2.01 8.94 -8.26
CA ASN A 338 2.48 9.40 -9.57
C ASN A 338 2.52 8.21 -10.54
N ARG A 339 1.34 7.75 -10.95
CA ARG A 339 1.21 6.53 -11.74
C ARG A 339 1.98 6.66 -13.06
N THR A 340 2.61 5.55 -13.46
CA THR A 340 3.14 5.41 -14.82
C THR A 340 2.01 5.55 -15.84
N SER A 341 2.34 5.91 -17.09
CA SER A 341 1.36 6.05 -18.17
C SER A 341 0.48 4.79 -18.35
N THR A 342 1.08 3.60 -18.27
CA THR A 342 0.36 2.32 -18.32
C THR A 342 -0.62 2.15 -17.16
N ASP A 343 -0.16 2.29 -15.91
CA ASP A 343 -1.04 2.08 -14.74
C ASP A 343 -2.17 3.13 -14.70
N ALA A 344 -1.86 4.38 -15.03
CA ALA A 344 -2.84 5.47 -15.14
C ALA A 344 -3.90 5.17 -16.21
N ARG A 345 -3.48 4.68 -17.39
CA ARG A 345 -4.40 4.29 -18.48
C ARG A 345 -5.33 3.17 -18.05
N ILE A 346 -4.82 2.12 -17.39
CA ILE A 346 -5.63 0.99 -16.94
C ILE A 346 -6.68 1.45 -15.93
N VAL A 347 -6.28 2.20 -14.91
CA VAL A 347 -7.20 2.75 -13.90
C VAL A 347 -8.25 3.67 -14.55
N ALA A 348 -7.82 4.53 -15.49
CA ALA A 348 -8.74 5.40 -16.22
C ALA A 348 -9.76 4.58 -17.03
N SER A 349 -9.34 3.52 -17.71
CA SER A 349 -10.25 2.67 -18.49
C SER A 349 -11.24 1.86 -17.64
N VAL A 350 -10.91 1.61 -16.37
CA VAL A 350 -11.86 1.04 -15.42
C VAL A 350 -12.91 2.08 -15.08
N ARG A 351 -12.51 3.31 -14.75
CA ARG A 351 -13.43 4.41 -14.42
C ARG A 351 -14.36 4.79 -15.57
N THR A 352 -13.88 4.75 -16.81
CA THR A 352 -14.68 5.11 -18.00
C THR A 352 -15.46 3.94 -18.59
N GLY A 353 -15.17 2.70 -18.17
CA GLY A 353 -15.87 1.52 -18.66
C GLY A 353 -15.50 1.07 -20.08
N ASP A 354 -14.41 1.60 -20.66
CA ASP A 354 -14.03 1.41 -22.08
C ASP A 354 -12.86 0.44 -22.31
N GLY A 355 -12.23 -0.06 -21.24
CA GLY A 355 -11.08 -0.93 -21.37
C GLY A 355 -11.42 -2.33 -21.88
N ARG A 356 -10.42 -3.06 -22.39
CA ARG A 356 -10.56 -4.35 -23.07
C ARG A 356 -9.44 -5.33 -22.71
N ILE A 357 -9.75 -6.62 -22.69
CA ILE A 357 -8.72 -7.66 -22.69
C ILE A 357 -7.88 -7.55 -23.97
N ILE A 358 -6.56 -7.52 -23.83
CA ILE A 358 -5.60 -7.39 -24.94
C ILE A 358 -4.92 -8.74 -25.24
N ASN A 359 -4.43 -8.91 -26.48
CA ASN A 359 -3.66 -10.10 -26.86
C ASN A 359 -2.15 -9.87 -26.77
N SER A 360 -1.69 -8.64 -26.98
CA SER A 360 -0.28 -8.25 -26.97
C SER A 360 -0.17 -6.84 -26.40
N VAL A 361 0.99 -6.53 -25.83
CA VAL A 361 1.33 -5.18 -25.38
C VAL A 361 1.30 -4.22 -26.57
N PRO A 362 0.71 -3.01 -26.45
CA PRO A 362 0.88 -1.96 -27.45
C PRO A 362 2.36 -1.66 -27.67
N ALA A 363 2.82 -1.67 -28.93
CA ALA A 363 4.24 -1.50 -29.25
C ALA A 363 4.82 -0.19 -28.69
N GLU A 364 4.07 0.91 -28.78
CA GLU A 364 4.47 2.21 -28.24
C GLU A 364 4.67 2.16 -26.72
N GLU A 365 3.80 1.51 -25.96
CA GLU A 365 3.96 1.38 -24.49
C GLU A 365 5.16 0.50 -24.10
N TRP A 366 5.43 -0.54 -24.88
CA TRP A 366 6.59 -1.39 -24.67
C TRP A 366 7.90 -0.65 -24.98
N ASP A 367 7.94 0.05 -26.12
CA ASP A 367 9.09 0.85 -26.53
C ASP A 367 9.35 1.99 -25.53
N ASP A 368 8.30 2.68 -25.05
CA ASP A 368 8.41 3.73 -24.03
C ASP A 368 8.95 3.18 -22.70
N LEU A 369 8.50 1.99 -22.27
CA LEU A 369 9.02 1.35 -21.06
C LEU A 369 10.52 1.03 -21.16
N LEU A 370 10.98 0.58 -22.33
CA LEU A 370 12.39 0.23 -22.56
C LEU A 370 13.27 1.45 -22.83
N ALA A 371 12.70 2.52 -23.39
CA ALA A 371 13.38 3.78 -23.65
C ALA A 371 13.41 4.71 -22.43
N ALA A 372 12.63 4.41 -21.37
CA ALA A 372 12.61 5.19 -20.14
C ALA A 372 14.05 5.35 -19.59
N PRO A 373 14.53 6.60 -19.40
CA PRO A 373 15.89 6.83 -18.96
C PRO A 373 16.09 6.32 -17.54
N LEU A 374 17.29 5.78 -17.27
CA LEU A 374 17.73 5.57 -15.90
C LEU A 374 17.74 6.91 -15.17
N VAL A 375 17.15 6.93 -13.98
CA VAL A 375 17.20 8.07 -13.06
C VAL A 375 18.08 7.67 -11.89
N SER A 376 19.01 8.53 -11.48
CA SER A 376 19.90 8.29 -10.35
C SER A 376 19.77 9.40 -9.31
N ARG A 377 19.92 9.04 -8.03
CA ARG A 377 20.16 9.99 -6.95
C ARG A 377 21.56 10.62 -7.09
N ASP A 378 21.74 11.79 -6.50
CA ASP A 378 23.05 12.43 -6.38
C ASP A 378 23.95 11.63 -5.42
N ALA A 379 25.27 11.77 -5.56
CA ALA A 379 26.23 10.98 -4.80
C ALA A 379 26.27 11.34 -3.30
N ASP A 380 25.82 12.53 -2.94
CA ASP A 380 25.70 13.11 -1.60
C ASP A 380 24.23 13.16 -1.13
N TRP A 381 23.38 12.30 -1.69
CA TRP A 381 21.97 12.19 -1.31
C TRP A 381 21.76 11.49 0.05
N ASP A 382 22.66 10.57 0.38
CA ASP A 382 22.74 9.75 1.60
C ASP A 382 24.25 9.48 1.84
N VAL A 383 24.85 10.27 2.73
CA VAL A 383 26.32 10.35 2.89
C VAL A 383 26.90 9.16 3.64
N ASP A 384 26.21 8.65 4.67
CA ASP A 384 26.66 7.51 5.46
C ASP A 384 26.18 6.15 4.92
N ARG A 385 25.24 6.18 3.97
CA ARG A 385 24.73 5.04 3.20
C ARG A 385 23.89 4.09 4.02
N ASP A 386 23.08 4.63 4.91
CA ASP A 386 22.17 3.87 5.75
C ASP A 386 20.76 3.73 5.16
N GLY A 387 20.54 4.27 3.96
CA GLY A 387 19.30 4.17 3.21
C GLY A 387 18.31 5.28 3.49
N MET A 388 18.64 6.23 4.37
CA MET A 388 17.89 7.44 4.63
C MET A 388 18.61 8.64 4.01
N PRO A 389 17.92 9.55 3.31
CA PRO A 389 18.58 10.74 2.78
C PRO A 389 18.91 11.76 3.86
N ASP A 390 20.06 12.43 3.73
CA ASP A 390 20.53 13.49 4.64
C ASP A 390 19.45 14.53 4.94
N ALA A 391 18.69 14.93 3.90
CA ALA A 391 17.64 15.94 4.02
C ALA A 391 16.43 15.47 4.84
N TRP A 392 16.18 14.16 4.87
CA TRP A 392 15.15 13.55 5.71
C TRP A 392 15.65 13.40 7.15
N GLU A 393 16.88 12.95 7.34
CA GLU A 393 17.51 12.82 8.66
C GLU A 393 17.58 14.16 9.40
N ILE A 394 18.07 15.22 8.74
CA ILE A 394 18.13 16.57 9.29
C ILE A 394 16.74 17.08 9.70
N ARG A 395 15.69 16.70 8.94
CA ARG A 395 14.31 17.10 9.24
C ARG A 395 13.80 16.44 10.53
N HIS A 396 14.22 15.20 10.78
CA HIS A 396 13.84 14.42 11.96
C HIS A 396 14.80 14.60 13.15
N GLY A 397 15.86 15.39 12.98
CA GLY A 397 16.82 15.71 14.03
C GLY A 397 17.93 14.67 14.20
N LEU A 398 18.14 13.82 13.19
CA LEU A 398 19.23 12.85 13.11
C LEU A 398 20.50 13.51 12.55
N ASP A 399 21.63 12.81 12.70
CA ASP A 399 22.95 13.26 12.21
C ASP A 399 23.28 12.52 10.90
N PRO A 400 23.28 13.18 9.73
CA PRO A 400 23.42 12.56 8.40
C PRO A 400 24.82 11.98 8.10
N LEU A 401 25.64 11.83 9.14
CA LEU A 401 26.99 11.27 9.09
C LEU A 401 27.10 10.00 9.96
N VAL A 402 25.98 9.53 10.51
CA VAL A 402 25.90 8.41 11.45
C VAL A 402 24.91 7.39 10.93
N ASP A 403 25.45 6.26 10.45
CA ASP A 403 24.70 5.07 10.05
C ASP A 403 23.84 4.55 11.23
N ASP A 404 22.61 5.04 11.30
CA ASP A 404 21.67 4.81 12.40
C ASP A 404 20.29 4.32 11.93
N HIS A 405 20.20 3.78 10.71
CA HIS A 405 19.03 3.08 10.19
C HIS A 405 18.36 2.08 11.14
N ASN A 406 19.13 1.46 12.06
CA ASN A 406 18.66 0.53 13.09
C ASN A 406 18.38 1.19 14.46
N GLY A 407 18.50 2.51 14.55
CA GLY A 407 18.00 3.33 15.65
C GLY A 407 16.47 3.38 15.64
N ASP A 408 15.93 3.95 16.70
CA ASP A 408 14.50 4.17 16.91
C ASP A 408 14.39 5.52 17.64
N PHE A 409 14.34 6.59 16.85
CA PHE A 409 14.54 7.96 17.35
C PHE A 409 13.34 8.49 18.15
N ASP A 410 12.17 7.89 18.00
CA ASP A 410 10.93 8.23 18.71
C ASP A 410 10.44 7.15 19.69
N ALA A 411 11.12 5.99 19.73
CA ALA A 411 10.89 4.87 20.65
C ALA A 411 9.52 4.18 20.49
N ASP A 412 8.94 4.21 19.28
CA ASP A 412 7.64 3.61 18.99
C ASP A 412 7.72 2.14 18.53
N GLY A 413 8.93 1.65 18.25
CA GLY A 413 9.23 0.28 17.84
C GLY A 413 9.42 0.07 16.34
N TYR A 414 9.30 1.12 15.51
CA TYR A 414 9.81 1.14 14.15
C TYR A 414 11.21 1.74 14.11
N LEU A 415 12.04 1.22 13.21
CA LEU A 415 13.40 1.74 13.05
C LEU A 415 13.40 3.03 12.23
N ASN A 416 14.44 3.86 12.38
CA ASN A 416 14.61 5.11 11.61
C ASN A 416 14.39 4.88 10.10
N LEU A 417 14.97 3.82 9.55
CA LEU A 417 14.79 3.49 8.13
C LEU A 417 13.36 3.04 7.81
N GLU A 418 12.69 2.33 8.71
CA GLU A 418 11.29 1.96 8.49
C GLU A 418 10.40 3.20 8.44
N GLU A 419 10.62 4.19 9.32
CA GLU A 419 9.92 5.47 9.28
C GLU A 419 10.09 6.16 7.93
N TYR A 420 11.32 6.29 7.44
CA TYR A 420 11.59 6.84 6.11
C TYR A 420 10.82 6.08 5.01
N LEU A 421 10.88 4.74 5.03
CA LEU A 421 10.22 3.90 4.03
C LEU A 421 8.68 4.00 4.09
N ASN A 422 8.14 4.17 5.30
CA ASN A 422 6.71 4.31 5.56
C ASN A 422 6.21 5.67 5.08
N GLU A 423 6.95 6.74 5.34
CA GLU A 423 6.62 8.08 4.83
C GLU A 423 6.60 8.15 3.30
N LEU A 424 7.54 7.49 2.62
CA LEU A 424 7.57 7.46 1.15
C LEU A 424 6.31 6.78 0.58
N ALA A 425 5.95 5.63 1.14
CA ALA A 425 4.88 4.79 0.62
C ALA A 425 3.50 5.08 1.22
N ALA A 426 3.41 5.91 2.27
CA ALA A 426 2.22 6.29 3.01
C ALA A 426 1.03 6.61 2.12
N TRP A 427 -0.17 6.13 2.46
CA TRP A 427 -1.45 6.37 1.78
C TRP A 427 -2.56 6.48 2.84
N PRO A 428 -3.75 7.04 2.51
CA PRO A 428 -4.77 7.28 3.52
C PRO A 428 -5.40 5.99 4.04
N ALA A 429 -5.55 5.94 5.35
CA ALA A 429 -6.39 5.03 6.10
C ALA A 429 -7.83 5.07 5.58
N PRO A 430 -8.56 3.95 5.68
CA PRO A 430 -9.91 3.85 5.14
C PRO A 430 -10.96 4.64 5.93
N LYS A 431 -10.60 5.12 7.13
CA LYS A 431 -11.42 6.05 7.93
C LYS A 431 -10.52 6.88 8.86
N PRO A 432 -11.04 7.99 9.42
CA PRO A 432 -10.28 8.80 10.36
C PRO A 432 -9.85 8.02 11.61
N LEU A 433 -8.70 8.39 12.15
CA LEU A 433 -8.24 8.00 13.47
C LEU A 433 -8.99 8.81 14.53
N GLU A 434 -9.58 8.15 15.54
CA GLU A 434 -10.33 8.83 16.60
C GLU A 434 -9.63 8.75 17.96
N PHE A 435 -9.20 9.87 18.53
CA PHE A 435 -8.68 9.91 19.90
C PHE A 435 -9.82 9.98 20.91
N ASN A 436 -9.92 8.94 21.73
CA ASN A 436 -10.93 8.77 22.78
C ASN A 436 -10.32 7.95 23.94
N PRO A 437 -10.39 8.42 25.20
CA PRO A 437 -9.76 7.76 26.35
C PRO A 437 -10.33 6.37 26.69
N SER A 438 -11.40 5.91 26.03
CA SER A 438 -12.07 4.63 26.31
C SER A 438 -11.81 3.53 25.27
N GLN A 439 -11.04 3.81 24.22
CA GLN A 439 -10.81 2.89 23.11
C GLN A 439 -9.33 2.87 22.73
N SER A 440 -8.79 1.68 22.48
CA SER A 440 -7.50 1.50 21.81
C SER A 440 -7.63 0.35 20.81
N ASN A 441 -7.56 0.70 19.53
CA ASN A 441 -7.49 -0.14 18.34
C ASN A 441 -6.91 0.70 17.20
N ARG A 442 -6.58 0.06 16.07
CA ARG A 442 -5.93 0.69 14.90
C ARG A 442 -6.47 2.08 14.48
N PHE A 443 -7.76 2.35 14.65
CA PHE A 443 -8.37 3.63 14.26
C PHE A 443 -9.05 4.36 15.42
N ALA A 444 -8.83 3.94 16.67
CA ALA A 444 -9.29 4.69 17.82
C ALA A 444 -8.35 4.52 19.00
N GLU A 445 -7.81 5.61 19.54
CA GLU A 445 -6.65 5.55 20.45
C GLU A 445 -6.86 6.28 21.76
N SER A 446 -6.21 5.76 22.81
CA SER A 446 -6.32 6.26 24.17
C SER A 446 -5.31 7.38 24.43
N GLY A 447 -5.67 8.61 24.07
CA GLY A 447 -5.13 9.86 24.61
C GLY A 447 -3.62 10.17 24.53
N ASN A 448 -2.77 9.26 24.06
CA ASN A 448 -1.38 9.55 23.71
C ASN A 448 -1.15 9.25 22.23
N TRP A 449 -0.35 10.09 21.57
CA TRP A 449 0.04 9.92 20.16
C TRP A 449 1.25 8.99 20.03
N GLU A 450 1.43 8.05 20.96
CA GLU A 450 2.37 6.94 20.86
C GLU A 450 1.64 5.74 20.28
N LEU A 451 1.49 5.73 18.96
CA LEU A 451 0.66 4.75 18.28
C LEU A 451 1.54 3.64 17.70
N ALA A 452 1.10 2.39 17.85
CA ALA A 452 1.74 1.26 17.15
C ALA A 452 1.58 1.33 15.61
N TRP A 453 0.78 2.28 15.13
CA TRP A 453 0.58 2.65 13.73
C TRP A 453 0.62 4.18 13.63
N GLN A 454 1.68 4.74 13.05
CA GLN A 454 1.76 6.18 12.83
C GLN A 454 0.78 6.61 11.72
N PRO A 455 -0.10 7.60 11.96
CA PRO A 455 -0.86 8.23 10.90
C PRO A 455 0.09 8.82 9.88
N SER A 456 -0.31 8.78 8.63
CA SER A 456 0.43 9.37 7.54
C SER A 456 -0.03 10.79 7.26
N ARG A 457 0.76 11.52 6.46
CA ARG A 457 0.39 12.81 5.85
C ARG A 457 -0.93 12.82 5.04
N PHE A 458 -1.55 11.66 4.79
CA PHE A 458 -2.83 11.56 4.10
C PHE A 458 -4.01 11.32 5.06
N ASP A 459 -3.72 11.07 6.33
CA ASP A 459 -4.72 10.66 7.31
C ASP A 459 -5.42 11.84 7.97
N GLN A 460 -6.65 11.58 8.41
CA GLN A 460 -7.41 12.49 9.25
C GLN A 460 -7.42 11.95 10.68
N ALA A 461 -7.03 12.78 11.64
CA ALA A 461 -7.23 12.51 13.06
C ALA A 461 -8.37 13.37 13.62
N ARG A 462 -9.19 12.78 14.49
CA ARG A 462 -10.29 13.42 15.20
C ARG A 462 -10.09 13.24 16.69
N ILE A 463 -9.91 14.32 17.43
CA ILE A 463 -9.80 14.27 18.89
C ILE A 463 -11.18 14.60 19.45
N VAL A 464 -11.94 13.55 19.78
CA VAL A 464 -13.36 13.68 20.09
C VAL A 464 -13.63 13.84 21.59
N SER A 465 -12.69 13.42 22.45
CA SER A 465 -12.76 13.64 23.89
C SER A 465 -11.42 13.44 24.59
N GLY A 466 -11.24 14.07 25.74
CA GLY A 466 -10.02 13.93 26.55
C GLY A 466 -8.83 14.66 25.93
N ASP A 467 -7.63 14.31 26.39
CA ASP A 467 -6.38 14.88 25.91
C ASP A 467 -5.73 13.87 24.95
N ALA A 468 -5.25 14.34 23.79
CA ALA A 468 -4.28 13.66 22.94
C ALA A 468 -2.94 14.35 23.13
N ILE A 469 -1.97 13.63 23.70
CA ILE A 469 -0.64 14.17 24.04
C ILE A 469 0.34 13.83 22.91
N VAL A 470 1.16 14.81 22.55
CA VAL A 470 2.33 14.66 21.68
C VAL A 470 3.58 15.02 22.48
N ASP A 471 4.44 14.03 22.65
CA ASP A 471 5.70 14.12 23.37
C ASP A 471 6.88 13.41 22.68
N ALA A 472 6.66 12.75 21.54
CA ALA A 472 7.69 12.11 20.72
C ALA A 472 7.89 12.84 19.36
N VAL A 473 9.04 12.60 18.73
CA VAL A 473 9.39 13.09 17.38
C VAL A 473 8.79 12.16 16.31
N GLY A 474 8.80 12.55 15.03
CA GLY A 474 8.40 11.67 13.92
C GLY A 474 6.91 11.65 13.57
N GLN A 475 6.06 12.37 14.32
CA GLN A 475 4.61 12.25 14.13
C GLN A 475 4.11 13.10 12.96
N SER A 476 3.44 12.46 11.99
CA SER A 476 2.80 13.14 10.86
C SER A 476 1.29 12.85 10.79
N VAL A 477 0.52 13.77 10.21
CA VAL A 477 -0.89 13.56 9.87
C VAL A 477 -1.34 14.53 8.77
N GLY A 478 -2.34 14.16 7.98
CA GLY A 478 -2.88 15.05 6.94
C GLY A 478 -3.71 16.19 7.50
N ALA A 479 -4.62 15.92 8.44
CA ALA A 479 -5.42 16.95 9.10
C ALA A 479 -5.85 16.51 10.50
N ILE A 480 -6.12 17.48 11.37
CA ILE A 480 -6.62 17.23 12.73
C ILE A 480 -7.89 18.04 12.97
N ASP A 481 -8.94 17.39 13.47
CA ASP A 481 -10.10 18.08 14.02
C ASP A 481 -10.17 17.85 15.54
N ILE A 482 -10.14 18.94 16.32
CA ILE A 482 -10.23 18.91 17.79
C ILE A 482 -11.67 19.26 18.18
N ALA A 483 -12.34 18.39 18.93
CA ALA A 483 -13.76 18.52 19.29
C ALA A 483 -14.66 18.84 18.05
N PRO A 484 -14.63 17.99 17.01
CA PRO A 484 -15.35 18.21 15.75
C PRO A 484 -16.87 18.22 15.84
N ASP A 485 -17.49 17.79 16.94
CA ASP A 485 -18.95 17.73 17.06
C ASP A 485 -19.46 18.51 18.30
N THR A 486 -20.65 19.10 18.18
CA THR A 486 -21.30 19.84 19.28
C THR A 486 -21.36 19.00 20.56
N GLY A 487 -21.00 19.61 21.69
CA GLY A 487 -21.01 18.98 23.01
C GLY A 487 -19.76 18.16 23.34
N GLN A 488 -18.78 18.07 22.43
CA GLN A 488 -17.48 17.45 22.72
C GLN A 488 -16.58 18.39 23.52
N THR A 489 -15.71 17.79 24.34
CA THR A 489 -14.63 18.49 25.04
C THR A 489 -13.34 17.72 24.84
N ALA A 490 -12.38 18.32 24.14
CA ALA A 490 -11.17 17.63 23.72
C ALA A 490 -9.96 18.56 23.61
N ARG A 491 -8.76 18.00 23.78
CA ARG A 491 -7.50 18.75 23.69
C ARG A 491 -6.44 18.04 22.89
N LEU A 492 -5.71 18.79 22.07
CA LEU A 492 -4.41 18.38 21.54
C LEU A 492 -3.33 19.09 22.35
N VAL A 493 -2.39 18.34 22.93
CA VAL A 493 -1.33 18.87 23.79
C VAL A 493 0.03 18.51 23.20
N VAL A 494 0.69 19.47 22.56
CA VAL A 494 2.08 19.35 22.12
C VAL A 494 2.98 19.86 23.24
N SER A 495 3.64 18.94 23.92
CA SER A 495 4.45 19.21 25.11
C SER A 495 5.94 18.98 24.90
N GLN A 496 6.28 18.03 24.04
CA GLN A 496 7.64 17.73 23.56
C GLN A 496 7.56 17.24 22.12
N GLY A 497 8.67 16.76 21.55
CA GLY A 497 8.66 16.12 20.24
C GLY A 497 8.35 17.05 19.07
N ALA A 498 7.82 16.48 17.98
CA ALA A 498 7.42 17.21 16.78
C ALA A 498 6.16 16.58 16.16
N LEU A 499 5.18 17.43 15.82
CA LEU A 499 4.00 17.06 15.06
C LEU A 499 3.94 17.85 13.75
N GLU A 500 3.91 17.13 12.62
CA GLU A 500 3.70 17.69 11.29
C GLU A 500 2.28 17.43 10.80
N VAL A 501 1.51 18.49 10.60
CA VAL A 501 0.16 18.44 10.03
C VAL A 501 0.18 19.01 8.62
N VAL A 502 0.04 18.18 7.60
CA VAL A 502 0.26 18.66 6.22
C VAL A 502 -0.77 19.70 5.79
N GLY A 503 -2.03 19.47 6.14
CA GLY A 503 -3.15 20.33 5.81
C GLY A 503 -3.47 21.32 6.92
N GLU A 504 -4.49 21.00 7.71
CA GLU A 504 -5.12 21.94 8.62
C GLU A 504 -5.38 21.30 9.98
N ILE A 505 -5.23 22.10 11.04
CA ILE A 505 -5.78 21.80 12.36
C ILE A 505 -7.00 22.69 12.59
N ARG A 506 -8.15 22.06 12.82
CA ARG A 506 -9.43 22.72 13.10
C ARG A 506 -9.75 22.63 14.59
N ILE A 507 -9.83 23.76 15.26
CA ILE A 507 -10.07 23.83 16.70
C ILE A 507 -11.55 24.11 16.95
N ALA A 508 -12.28 23.08 17.37
CA ALA A 508 -13.67 23.08 17.82
C ALA A 508 -14.72 23.48 16.77
N GLU A 509 -15.80 22.72 16.72
CA GLU A 509 -17.04 23.16 16.08
C GLU A 509 -17.91 24.03 17.00
N SER A 510 -18.94 24.64 16.43
CA SER A 510 -19.90 25.44 17.21
C SER A 510 -20.58 24.60 18.30
N GLY A 511 -20.50 25.06 19.55
CA GLY A 511 -21.06 24.38 20.72
C GLY A 511 -20.21 23.21 21.26
N ALA A 512 -18.96 23.07 20.79
CA ALA A 512 -17.94 22.21 21.39
C ALA A 512 -16.96 23.03 22.28
N ASP A 513 -16.10 22.35 23.04
CA ASP A 513 -14.99 22.94 23.82
C ASP A 513 -13.68 22.26 23.40
N GLY A 514 -13.07 22.77 22.34
CA GLY A 514 -11.82 22.25 21.77
C GLY A 514 -10.62 23.13 22.14
N ARG A 515 -9.50 22.53 22.50
CA ARG A 515 -8.30 23.28 22.88
C ARG A 515 -7.03 22.71 22.27
N LEU A 516 -6.27 23.54 21.57
CA LEU A 516 -4.89 23.26 21.21
C LEU A 516 -3.97 23.85 22.28
N VAL A 517 -3.01 23.07 22.76
CA VAL A 517 -1.99 23.52 23.72
C VAL A 517 -0.61 23.25 23.12
N LEU A 518 0.16 24.30 22.87
CA LEU A 518 1.56 24.22 22.48
C LEU A 518 2.40 24.79 23.62
N SER A 519 3.02 23.89 24.38
CA SER A 519 3.79 24.20 25.59
C SER A 519 5.27 23.82 25.48
N GLY A 520 5.63 23.00 24.50
CA GLY A 520 6.99 22.62 24.14
C GLY A 520 7.01 21.97 22.75
N GLY A 521 8.10 21.31 22.38
CA GLY A 521 8.23 20.64 21.08
C GLY A 521 8.10 21.57 19.86
N ALA A 522 7.76 20.98 18.71
CA ALA A 522 7.49 21.68 17.46
C ALA A 522 6.14 21.27 16.87
N LEU A 523 5.34 22.26 16.46
CA LEU A 523 4.11 22.05 15.70
C LEU A 523 4.24 22.73 14.34
N ARG A 524 4.16 21.93 13.29
CA ARG A 524 4.14 22.39 11.90
C ARG A 524 2.75 22.16 11.31
N THR A 525 2.16 23.15 10.66
CA THR A 525 0.86 22.98 9.98
C THR A 525 0.70 23.86 8.74
N GLY A 526 -0.05 23.43 7.73
CA GLY A 526 -0.44 24.33 6.63
C GLY A 526 -1.36 25.44 7.14
N ALA A 527 -2.42 25.08 7.87
CA ALA A 527 -3.38 26.03 8.41
C ALA A 527 -3.78 25.71 9.85
N LEU A 528 -4.09 26.77 10.60
CA LEU A 528 -4.65 26.72 11.94
C LEU A 528 -5.95 27.53 11.96
N THR A 529 -7.09 26.88 12.16
CA THR A 529 -8.40 27.53 12.23
C THR A 529 -9.04 27.31 13.59
N ASN A 530 -9.80 28.31 14.04
CA ASN A 530 -10.45 28.29 15.34
C ASN A 530 -11.95 28.59 15.20
N GLY A 531 -12.79 27.62 15.53
CA GLY A 531 -14.24 27.78 15.56
C GLY A 531 -14.73 28.46 16.83
N HIS A 532 -16.05 28.67 16.92
CA HIS A 532 -16.67 29.49 17.98
C HIS A 532 -16.54 28.90 19.40
N GLY A 533 -16.17 27.62 19.53
CA GLY A 533 -15.95 26.93 20.80
C GLY A 533 -14.48 26.61 21.09
N GLY A 534 -13.55 27.12 20.28
CA GLY A 534 -12.16 26.70 20.30
C GLY A 534 -11.21 27.69 20.96
N SER A 535 -10.09 27.17 21.45
CA SER A 535 -9.01 27.96 22.06
C SER A 535 -7.63 27.42 21.69
N PHE A 536 -6.64 28.32 21.60
CA PHE A 536 -5.24 27.97 21.40
C PHE A 536 -4.37 28.59 22.50
N GLU A 537 -3.61 27.75 23.19
CA GLU A 537 -2.63 28.16 24.19
C GLU A 537 -1.20 27.97 23.69
N PHE A 538 -0.58 29.08 23.32
CA PHE A 538 0.80 29.11 22.85
C PHE A 538 1.72 29.63 23.96
N THR A 539 2.18 28.72 24.82
CA THR A 539 2.94 29.04 26.05
C THR A 539 4.41 28.62 25.99
N GLY A 540 4.80 27.85 24.97
CA GLY A 540 6.16 27.39 24.73
C GLY A 540 6.26 26.70 23.37
N GLY A 541 7.34 25.97 23.12
CA GLY A 541 7.55 25.25 21.87
C GLY A 541 7.73 26.14 20.64
N THR A 542 7.71 25.54 19.45
CA THR A 542 7.84 26.24 18.18
C THR A 542 6.60 26.01 17.32
N LEU A 543 5.95 27.09 16.87
CA LEU A 543 4.87 27.05 15.88
C LEU A 543 5.43 27.46 14.52
N SER A 544 5.27 26.62 13.51
CA SER A 544 5.46 26.96 12.10
C SER A 544 4.14 26.68 11.37
N ALA A 545 3.49 27.74 10.88
CA ALA A 545 2.21 27.61 10.18
C ALA A 545 2.19 28.49 8.95
N ASP A 546 1.60 28.08 7.82
CA ASP A 546 1.46 29.00 6.69
C ASP A 546 0.40 30.07 7.00
N ILE A 547 -0.71 29.64 7.61
CA ILE A 547 -1.83 30.53 7.99
C ILE A 547 -2.32 30.22 9.41
N VAL A 548 -2.46 31.26 10.23
CA VAL A 548 -3.22 31.25 11.49
C VAL A 548 -4.44 32.14 11.30
N ALA A 549 -5.61 31.51 11.16
CA ALA A 549 -6.83 32.17 10.69
C ALA A 549 -7.67 32.81 11.83
N PHE A 550 -7.02 33.30 12.89
CA PHE A 550 -7.66 33.89 14.07
C PHE A 550 -6.65 34.75 14.85
N ASP A 551 -7.10 35.41 15.93
CA ASP A 551 -6.24 36.21 16.80
C ASP A 551 -5.24 35.30 17.55
N LEU A 552 -3.94 35.59 17.43
CA LEU A 552 -2.88 34.78 18.04
C LEU A 552 -2.26 35.52 19.22
N THR A 553 -2.27 34.91 20.41
CA THR A 553 -1.47 35.35 21.55
C THR A 553 -0.29 34.42 21.75
N ASN A 554 0.93 34.92 21.56
CA ASN A 554 2.15 34.22 21.95
C ASN A 554 2.53 34.61 23.40
N ALA A 555 2.45 33.63 24.30
CA ALA A 555 2.71 33.77 25.72
C ALA A 555 3.97 33.03 26.19
N GLY A 556 4.95 32.85 25.30
CA GLY A 556 6.27 32.27 25.64
C GLY A 556 6.83 31.25 24.66
N GLY A 557 6.19 31.05 23.51
CA GLY A 557 6.68 30.17 22.44
C GLY A 557 7.42 30.90 21.32
N VAL A 558 7.91 30.14 20.35
CA VAL A 558 8.66 30.63 19.19
C VAL A 558 7.80 30.56 17.94
N LEU A 559 7.43 31.71 17.36
CA LEU A 559 6.77 31.76 16.07
C LEU A 559 7.81 31.71 14.96
N SER A 560 7.90 30.58 14.25
CA SER A 560 8.78 30.39 13.10
C SER A 560 8.01 30.59 11.79
N PRO A 561 8.70 30.90 10.68
CA PRO A 561 8.06 30.91 9.36
C PRO A 561 7.44 29.54 9.03
N GLY A 562 6.24 29.53 8.44
CA GLY A 562 5.72 28.39 7.69
C GLY A 562 6.63 28.05 6.50
N ASP A 563 6.52 26.84 5.95
CA ASP A 563 7.36 26.37 4.83
C ASP A 563 6.62 26.36 3.48
N HIS A 564 5.36 26.82 3.41
CA HIS A 564 4.42 26.44 2.36
C HIS A 564 4.39 24.92 2.22
N VAL A 565 3.56 24.25 3.02
CA VAL A 565 3.52 22.79 3.00
C VAL A 565 3.21 22.30 1.57
N GLY A 566 4.13 21.54 0.97
CA GLY A 566 4.04 21.03 -0.40
C GLY A 566 5.01 21.64 -1.42
N VAL A 567 5.92 22.55 -1.04
CA VAL A 567 7.00 23.05 -1.91
C VAL A 567 8.33 22.40 -1.52
N ALA A 568 9.17 22.07 -2.52
CA ALA A 568 10.48 21.46 -2.28
C ALA A 568 11.35 22.32 -1.34
N PRO A 569 12.15 21.69 -0.44
CA PRO A 569 13.05 22.40 0.46
C PRO A 569 13.95 23.39 -0.29
N GLY A 570 14.07 24.62 0.20
CA GLY A 570 14.97 25.65 -0.35
C GLY A 570 14.39 26.54 -1.46
N ALA A 571 13.14 26.36 -1.87
CA ALA A 571 12.56 27.14 -2.97
C ALA A 571 12.21 28.60 -2.59
N ARG A 572 11.86 28.89 -1.32
CA ARG A 572 11.56 30.23 -0.78
C ARG A 572 11.79 30.30 0.72
N ILE A 573 12.06 31.50 1.25
CA ILE A 573 11.86 31.79 2.68
C ILE A 573 10.34 31.79 2.89
N GLY A 574 9.80 30.83 3.61
CA GLY A 574 8.37 30.78 3.87
C GLY A 574 7.93 31.86 4.87
N ALA A 575 6.63 31.93 5.18
CA ALA A 575 6.05 32.97 6.02
C ALA A 575 4.83 32.44 6.77
N THR A 576 4.62 32.97 7.98
CA THR A 576 3.42 32.70 8.78
C THR A 576 2.49 33.89 8.73
N MET A 577 1.31 33.72 8.13
CA MET A 577 0.29 34.77 8.05
C MET A 577 -0.73 34.61 9.19
N VAL A 578 -0.73 35.54 10.14
CA VAL A 578 -1.81 35.68 11.13
C VAL A 578 -2.87 36.61 10.54
N THR A 579 -4.10 36.13 10.33
CA THR A 579 -5.17 36.95 9.74
C THR A 579 -5.90 37.82 10.76
N GLY A 580 -5.80 37.48 12.05
CA GLY A 580 -6.29 38.28 13.17
C GLY A 580 -5.20 39.15 13.81
N ASP A 581 -5.43 39.58 15.04
CA ASP A 581 -4.45 40.32 15.82
C ASP A 581 -3.36 39.39 16.36
N LEU A 582 -2.08 39.77 16.18
CA LEU A 582 -0.93 39.11 16.79
C LEU A 582 -0.51 39.86 18.06
N THR A 583 -0.68 39.22 19.22
CA THR A 583 -0.22 39.73 20.52
C THR A 583 1.01 38.96 21.00
N LEU A 584 2.08 39.67 21.32
CA LEU A 584 3.32 39.12 21.88
C LEU A 584 3.46 39.55 23.34
N GLN A 585 3.52 38.61 24.28
CA GLN A 585 3.69 38.91 25.70
C GLN A 585 5.18 39.07 26.07
N ALA A 586 5.49 39.82 27.13
CA ALA A 586 6.88 40.08 27.50
C ALA A 586 7.65 38.77 27.79
N GLY A 587 8.71 38.52 27.01
CA GLY A 587 9.52 37.29 27.10
C GLY A 587 9.23 36.24 26.02
N SER A 588 8.25 36.49 25.13
CA SER A 588 8.02 35.73 23.89
C SER A 588 8.97 36.12 22.77
#